data_AF-A0A520AG62-F1
#
_entry.id   AF-A0A520AG62-F1
#
_cell.length_a   1.000
_cell.length_b   1.000
_cell.length_c   1.000
_cell.angle_alpha   90.00
_cell.angle_beta   90.00
_cell.angle_gamma   90.00
#
_symmetry.space_group_name_H-M   'P 1'
#
loop_
_entity.id
_entity.type
_entity.pdbx_description
1 polymer ?
#
loop_
_entity_poly.entity_id
_entity_poly.type
_entity_poly.pdbx_seq_one_letter_code
_entity_poly.pdbx_strand_id
1 'polypeptide(L)'
;MSRYYKTHLREDYIYDVDFQTNILDVAYTFGFDFPNRVTLIALDKFMRAIKSNGIYYLCDTMVNFALNNSSLKQFSLIDWKRKSKFYITHGGLNYTAGGWEGNSINGYIDTGFNPVIGTNNYSINNAGRTVILHKIAETSNFIDGNIGGQHMRAALSTQQRICNSININTNADLIGIGLKSINRDSNETIRLYNKKDEYIRSSLSSTITNGNYWLLRSTSSYGDCGISNYIMGASLNRNQLIELRTAYNKYLSSIGLTPIA
;
A
#
# COMPACT_ATOMS: atom_id res chain seq x y z
N MET A 1 13.63 -13.39 -21.78
CA MET A 1 12.19 -13.74 -21.73
C MET A 1 12.08 -15.20 -21.29
N SER A 2 11.66 -15.43 -20.05
CA SER A 2 11.47 -16.78 -19.48
C SER A 2 10.36 -17.52 -20.24
N ARG A 3 10.70 -18.67 -20.84
CA ARG A 3 9.85 -19.46 -21.76
C ARG A 3 8.82 -20.37 -21.05
N TYR A 4 8.68 -20.30 -19.73
CA TYR A 4 8.01 -21.37 -18.97
C TYR A 4 6.48 -21.25 -18.76
N TYR A 5 5.83 -20.15 -19.17
CA TYR A 5 4.36 -20.06 -19.09
C TYR A 5 3.63 -20.57 -20.34
N LYS A 6 4.36 -21.10 -21.33
CA LYS A 6 3.82 -21.50 -22.65
C LYS A 6 3.27 -22.92 -22.76
N THR A 7 3.28 -23.72 -21.70
CA THR A 7 2.99 -25.16 -21.86
C THR A 7 2.02 -25.68 -20.81
N HIS A 8 0.72 -25.38 -20.98
CA HIS A 8 -0.33 -26.39 -21.23
C HIS A 8 -1.73 -25.75 -21.13
N LEU A 9 -2.44 -25.76 -22.27
CA LEU A 9 -3.89 -25.49 -22.49
C LEU A 9 -4.38 -24.02 -22.48
N ARG A 10 -5.00 -23.62 -23.60
CA ARG A 10 -5.91 -22.48 -23.82
C ARG A 10 -5.32 -21.06 -23.64
N GLU A 11 -5.22 -20.35 -24.77
CA GLU A 11 -4.86 -18.92 -24.93
C GLU A 11 -3.76 -18.42 -23.98
N ASP A 12 -2.55 -18.26 -24.52
CA ASP A 12 -1.42 -17.65 -23.81
C ASP A 12 -1.84 -16.26 -23.31
N TYR A 13 -2.12 -16.14 -22.01
CA TYR A 13 -2.40 -14.85 -21.40
C TYR A 13 -1.10 -14.06 -21.34
N ILE A 14 -1.06 -12.93 -22.03
CA ILE A 14 0.10 -12.04 -22.05
C ILE A 14 -0.01 -11.06 -20.89
N TYR A 15 0.83 -11.24 -19.88
CA TYR A 15 0.95 -10.32 -18.76
C TYR A 15 1.51 -8.97 -19.17
N ASP A 16 1.18 -7.93 -18.42
CA ASP A 16 1.83 -6.63 -18.50
C ASP A 16 3.33 -6.80 -18.24
N VAL A 17 4.16 -6.03 -18.95
CA VAL A 17 5.63 -6.18 -18.87
C VAL A 17 6.15 -5.95 -17.44
N ASP A 18 5.63 -4.95 -16.73
CA ASP A 18 6.04 -4.69 -15.35
C ASP A 18 5.49 -5.76 -14.39
N PHE A 19 4.30 -6.30 -14.68
CA PHE A 19 3.77 -7.44 -13.91
C PHE A 19 4.68 -8.65 -14.04
N GLN A 20 5.09 -8.97 -15.26
CA GLN A 20 6.03 -10.06 -15.53
C GLN A 20 7.37 -9.82 -14.84
N THR A 21 8.01 -8.66 -15.06
CA THR A 21 9.39 -8.44 -14.63
C THR A 21 9.54 -8.11 -13.15
N ASN A 22 8.60 -7.36 -12.58
CA ASN A 22 8.72 -6.87 -11.20
C ASN A 22 8.06 -7.81 -10.20
N ILE A 23 7.18 -8.71 -10.65
CA ILE A 23 6.44 -9.60 -9.75
C ILE A 23 6.72 -11.07 -10.08
N LEU A 24 6.38 -11.55 -11.27
CA LEU A 24 6.49 -12.98 -11.58
C LEU A 24 7.94 -13.45 -11.63
N ASP A 25 8.81 -12.71 -12.32
CA ASP A 25 10.24 -13.05 -12.41
C ASP A 25 10.91 -12.96 -11.04
N VAL A 26 10.48 -12.03 -10.18
CA VAL A 26 10.97 -11.90 -8.80
C VAL A 26 10.52 -13.10 -7.97
N ALA A 27 9.23 -13.45 -7.98
CA ALA A 27 8.70 -14.63 -7.29
C ALA A 27 9.46 -15.90 -7.70
N TYR A 28 9.69 -16.08 -9.00
CA TYR A 28 10.44 -17.20 -9.54
C TYR A 28 11.89 -17.22 -9.03
N THR A 29 12.58 -16.08 -9.10
CA THR A 29 13.99 -15.94 -8.68
C THR A 29 14.18 -16.29 -7.20
N PHE A 30 13.23 -15.93 -6.35
CA PHE A 30 13.28 -16.19 -4.91
C PHE A 30 12.56 -17.49 -4.48
N GLY A 31 12.01 -18.26 -5.41
CA GLY A 31 11.35 -19.53 -5.13
C GLY A 31 10.05 -19.40 -4.34
N PHE A 32 9.32 -18.30 -4.51
CA PHE A 32 8.03 -18.09 -3.85
C PHE A 32 6.91 -18.86 -4.55
N ASP A 33 5.95 -19.35 -3.76
CA ASP A 33 4.74 -19.95 -4.29
C ASP A 33 3.93 -18.94 -5.12
N PHE A 34 3.45 -19.38 -6.27
CA PHE A 34 2.62 -18.56 -7.14
C PHE A 34 1.14 -18.69 -6.77
N PRO A 35 0.37 -17.58 -6.83
CA PRO A 35 -1.08 -17.66 -6.87
C PRO A 35 -1.56 -18.51 -8.05
N ASN A 36 -2.79 -19.02 -7.96
CA ASN A 36 -3.41 -19.71 -9.08
C ASN A 36 -3.59 -18.75 -10.29
N ARG A 37 -3.83 -19.32 -11.48
CA ARG A 37 -3.95 -18.55 -12.73
C ARG A 37 -5.04 -17.47 -12.67
N VAL A 38 -6.17 -17.72 -11.99
CA VAL A 38 -7.26 -16.74 -11.86
C VAL A 38 -6.78 -15.53 -11.07
N THR A 39 -6.10 -15.74 -9.93
CA THR A 39 -5.53 -14.66 -9.13
C THR A 39 -4.45 -13.89 -9.88
N LEU A 40 -3.57 -14.56 -10.64
CA LEU A 40 -2.55 -13.88 -11.45
C LEU A 40 -3.16 -12.96 -12.52
N ILE A 41 -4.17 -13.44 -13.25
CA ILE A 41 -4.90 -12.63 -14.25
C ILE A 41 -5.60 -11.44 -13.58
N ALA A 42 -6.19 -11.65 -12.40
CA ALA A 42 -6.85 -10.60 -11.64
C ALA A 42 -5.86 -9.50 -11.20
N LEU A 43 -4.68 -9.88 -10.71
CA LEU A 43 -3.62 -8.96 -10.32
C LEU A 43 -3.08 -8.17 -11.52
N ASP A 44 -2.89 -8.83 -12.66
CA ASP A 44 -2.46 -8.18 -13.90
C ASP A 44 -3.48 -7.12 -14.38
N LYS A 45 -4.77 -7.49 -14.39
CA LYS A 45 -5.87 -6.55 -14.70
C LYS A 45 -5.90 -5.36 -13.74
N PHE A 46 -5.66 -5.61 -12.45
CA PHE A 46 -5.53 -4.52 -11.47
C PHE A 46 -4.36 -3.60 -11.80
N MET A 47 -3.16 -4.15 -12.08
CA MET A 47 -1.99 -3.37 -12.47
C MET A 47 -2.26 -2.53 -13.73
N ARG A 48 -2.88 -3.11 -14.76
CA ARG A 48 -3.22 -2.38 -15.99
C ARG A 48 -4.19 -1.23 -15.73
N ALA A 49 -5.19 -1.44 -14.87
CA ALA A 49 -6.17 -0.41 -14.51
C ALA A 49 -5.52 0.76 -13.74
N ILE A 50 -4.60 0.49 -12.81
CA ILE A 50 -3.91 1.58 -12.11
C ILE A 50 -2.87 2.29 -12.99
N LYS A 51 -2.30 1.60 -13.99
CA LYS A 51 -1.42 2.21 -15.01
C LYS A 51 -2.20 3.13 -15.94
N SER A 52 -3.34 2.70 -16.47
CA SER A 52 -4.17 3.51 -17.36
C SER A 52 -4.66 4.80 -16.68
N ASN A 53 -4.79 4.78 -15.36
CA ASN A 53 -5.18 5.93 -14.54
C ASN A 53 -3.99 6.75 -14.00
N GLY A 54 -2.76 6.46 -14.45
CA GLY A 54 -1.55 7.20 -14.07
C GLY A 54 -1.02 6.93 -12.66
N ILE A 55 -1.74 6.17 -11.83
CA ILE A 55 -1.40 5.92 -10.42
C ILE A 55 -0.05 5.21 -10.32
N TYR A 56 0.17 4.16 -11.12
CA TYR A 56 1.40 3.37 -11.10
C TYR A 56 2.67 4.20 -11.34
N TYR A 57 2.57 5.27 -12.13
CA TYR A 57 3.71 6.11 -12.47
C TYR A 57 4.05 7.13 -11.36
N LEU A 58 3.10 7.44 -10.48
CA LEU A 58 3.30 8.29 -9.31
C LEU A 58 3.82 7.51 -8.09
N CYS A 59 3.75 6.18 -8.11
CA CYS A 59 4.22 5.33 -7.02
C CYS A 59 5.75 5.23 -7.01
N ASP A 60 6.35 5.24 -5.83
CA ASP A 60 7.74 4.81 -5.61
C ASP A 60 7.80 3.37 -5.10
N THR A 61 6.80 2.98 -4.31
CA THR A 61 6.64 1.62 -3.81
C THR A 61 5.16 1.25 -3.78
N MET A 62 4.87 -0.01 -4.10
CA MET A 62 3.51 -0.55 -4.10
C MET A 62 3.53 -2.05 -3.82
N VAL A 63 2.54 -2.53 -3.09
CA VAL A 63 2.38 -3.96 -2.81
C VAL A 63 0.91 -4.34 -2.64
N ASN A 64 0.54 -5.56 -3.04
CA ASN A 64 -0.77 -6.12 -2.81
C ASN A 64 -0.67 -7.37 -1.92
N PHE A 65 -1.27 -7.30 -0.74
CA PHE A 65 -1.24 -8.35 0.27
C PHE A 65 -2.42 -9.33 0.19
N ALA A 66 -3.61 -8.87 -0.19
CA ALA A 66 -4.78 -9.74 -0.31
C ALA A 66 -4.59 -10.70 -1.48
N LEU A 67 -4.56 -12.01 -1.27
CA LEU A 67 -4.38 -13.01 -2.34
C LEU A 67 -5.41 -14.15 -2.28
N ASN A 68 -6.35 -14.09 -1.33
CA ASN A 68 -7.31 -15.15 -1.01
C ASN A 68 -6.68 -16.53 -0.75
N ASN A 69 -5.45 -16.56 -0.24
CA ASN A 69 -4.78 -17.78 0.20
C ASN A 69 -3.67 -17.45 1.20
N SER A 70 -3.78 -17.96 2.43
CA SER A 70 -2.81 -17.71 3.51
C SER A 70 -1.45 -18.38 3.29
N SER A 71 -1.31 -19.33 2.35
CA SER A 71 0.00 -19.90 2.01
C SER A 71 0.88 -18.94 1.21
N LEU A 72 0.30 -17.91 0.57
CA LEU A 72 0.99 -17.00 -0.35
C LEU A 72 1.68 -15.81 0.34
N LYS A 73 2.02 -15.95 1.63
CA LYS A 73 2.58 -14.87 2.47
C LYS A 73 3.84 -14.23 1.90
N GLN A 74 4.70 -15.00 1.21
CA GLN A 74 5.94 -14.48 0.63
C GLN A 74 5.68 -13.71 -0.67
N PHE A 75 4.82 -14.25 -1.54
CA PHE A 75 4.40 -13.57 -2.76
C PHE A 75 3.73 -12.23 -2.47
N SER A 76 2.96 -12.17 -1.38
CA SER A 76 2.24 -10.98 -0.95
C SER A 76 3.15 -9.80 -0.56
N LEU A 77 4.45 -10.04 -0.34
CA LEU A 77 5.43 -9.03 0.06
C LEU A 77 6.21 -8.43 -1.12
N ILE A 78 6.05 -8.94 -2.35
CA ILE A 78 6.81 -8.44 -3.50
C ILE A 78 6.45 -6.98 -3.79
N ASP A 79 7.46 -6.13 -3.97
CA ASP A 79 7.25 -4.75 -4.39
C ASP A 79 7.01 -4.65 -5.89
N TRP A 80 5.88 -4.10 -6.28
CA TRP A 80 5.42 -4.02 -7.67
C TRP A 80 6.10 -2.90 -8.49
N LYS A 81 6.82 -2.01 -7.82
CA LYS A 81 7.54 -0.88 -8.42
C LYS A 81 9.04 -1.09 -8.43
N ARG A 82 9.61 -1.54 -7.31
CA ARG A 82 11.07 -1.64 -7.16
C ARG A 82 11.53 -3.04 -7.51
N LYS A 83 12.22 -3.17 -8.64
CA LYS A 83 12.74 -4.44 -9.15
C LYS A 83 13.57 -5.18 -8.11
N SER A 84 13.30 -6.48 -7.96
CA SER A 84 14.02 -7.37 -7.03
C SER A 84 13.97 -6.89 -5.56
N LYS A 85 12.92 -6.15 -5.17
CA LYS A 85 12.65 -5.77 -3.79
C LYS A 85 11.35 -6.42 -3.32
N PHE A 86 11.32 -6.72 -2.03
CA PHE A 86 10.15 -7.18 -1.30
C PHE A 86 10.21 -6.61 0.11
N TYR A 87 9.05 -6.53 0.74
CA TYR A 87 8.89 -6.03 2.09
C TYR A 87 9.31 -7.12 3.10
N ILE A 88 9.76 -6.70 4.28
CA ILE A 88 10.26 -7.62 5.31
C ILE A 88 9.33 -7.55 6.52
N THR A 89 8.84 -8.71 6.97
CA THR A 89 7.99 -8.80 8.16
C THR A 89 8.82 -8.96 9.43
N HIS A 90 8.37 -8.34 10.52
CA HIS A 90 8.96 -8.45 11.85
C HIS A 90 7.88 -8.70 12.91
N GLY A 91 8.26 -9.36 14.01
CA GLY A 91 7.37 -9.60 15.15
C GLY A 91 6.21 -10.56 14.85
N GLY A 92 5.14 -10.45 15.64
CA GLY A 92 4.00 -11.36 15.62
C GLY A 92 2.87 -10.95 14.67
N LEU A 93 3.19 -10.69 13.40
CA LEU A 93 2.17 -10.44 12.37
C LEU A 93 1.41 -11.72 12.00
N ASN A 94 0.13 -11.57 11.62
CA ASN A 94 -0.68 -12.66 11.09
C ASN A 94 -1.03 -12.41 9.61
N TYR A 95 -0.84 -13.40 8.74
CA TYR A 95 -1.24 -13.31 7.33
C TYR A 95 -2.53 -14.09 7.08
N THR A 96 -3.50 -13.42 6.48
CA THR A 96 -4.82 -13.98 6.15
C THR A 96 -5.11 -13.86 4.65
N ALA A 97 -6.25 -14.40 4.22
CA ALA A 97 -6.75 -14.21 2.87
C ALA A 97 -6.88 -12.72 2.46
N GLY A 98 -7.18 -11.84 3.44
CA GLY A 98 -7.36 -10.40 3.24
C GLY A 98 -6.08 -9.57 3.31
N GLY A 99 -4.96 -10.14 3.76
CA GLY A 99 -3.68 -9.43 3.92
C GLY A 99 -3.02 -9.63 5.28
N TRP A 100 -2.16 -8.70 5.66
CA TRP A 100 -1.40 -8.75 6.92
C TRP A 100 -2.10 -7.99 8.04
N GLU A 101 -2.20 -8.62 9.21
CA GLU A 101 -2.79 -8.06 10.42
C GLU A 101 -1.71 -7.79 11.48
N GLY A 102 -1.79 -6.59 12.06
CA GLY A 102 -0.98 -6.21 13.20
C GLY A 102 -1.43 -6.87 14.50
N ASN A 103 -0.58 -6.80 15.51
CA ASN A 103 -0.84 -7.38 16.84
C ASN A 103 -0.72 -6.36 17.99
N SER A 104 -0.61 -5.07 17.68
CA SER A 104 -0.38 -3.94 18.61
C SER A 104 0.81 -4.05 19.58
N ILE A 105 1.63 -5.11 19.49
CA ILE A 105 2.74 -5.39 20.42
C ILE A 105 4.09 -5.17 19.75
N ASN A 106 4.34 -5.86 18.63
CA ASN A 106 5.66 -5.86 17.98
C ASN A 106 5.62 -6.21 16.47
N GLY A 107 4.46 -6.52 15.92
CA GLY A 107 4.28 -6.91 14.52
C GLY A 107 4.32 -5.70 13.60
N TYR A 108 5.20 -5.69 12.59
CA TYR A 108 5.25 -4.65 11.56
C TYR A 108 5.91 -5.13 10.28
N ILE A 109 5.70 -4.38 9.20
CA ILE A 109 6.32 -4.65 7.90
C ILE A 109 7.27 -3.50 7.56
N ASP A 110 8.55 -3.78 7.35
CA ASP A 110 9.50 -2.83 6.77
C ASP A 110 9.37 -2.82 5.25
N THR A 111 9.02 -1.66 4.69
CA THR A 111 8.95 -1.50 3.24
C THR A 111 10.33 -1.48 2.60
N GLY A 112 11.38 -1.16 3.36
CA GLY A 112 12.71 -0.90 2.81
C GLY A 112 12.77 0.36 1.93
N PHE A 113 11.72 1.20 1.92
CA PHE A 113 11.67 2.43 1.14
C PHE A 113 11.97 3.65 2.03
N ASN A 114 13.02 4.39 1.68
CA ASN A 114 13.42 5.63 2.31
C ASN A 114 13.29 6.79 1.30
N PRO A 115 12.30 7.69 1.46
CA PRO A 115 12.04 8.76 0.49
C PRO A 115 13.16 9.80 0.39
N VAL A 116 14.11 9.86 1.33
CA VAL A 116 15.27 10.77 1.29
C VAL A 116 16.36 10.27 0.33
N ILE A 117 16.37 8.98 -0.01
CA ILE A 117 17.43 8.38 -0.83
C ILE A 117 16.98 8.27 -2.29
N GLY A 118 17.76 8.86 -3.21
CA GLY A 118 17.56 8.74 -4.65
C GLY A 118 16.63 9.80 -5.25
N THR A 119 16.14 9.54 -6.46
CA THR A 119 15.12 10.36 -7.13
C THR A 119 13.79 9.65 -7.00
N ASN A 120 12.89 10.22 -6.18
CA ASN A 120 11.60 9.63 -5.86
C ASN A 120 10.47 10.60 -6.25
N ASN A 121 9.30 10.07 -6.54
CA ASN A 121 8.07 10.83 -6.73
C ASN A 121 7.59 11.47 -5.42
N TYR A 122 7.82 10.79 -4.29
CA TYR A 122 7.56 11.30 -2.95
C TYR A 122 8.51 12.46 -2.64
N SER A 123 7.96 13.67 -2.57
CA SER A 123 8.71 14.90 -2.29
C SER A 123 8.01 15.76 -1.24
N ILE A 124 8.73 16.73 -0.68
CA ILE A 124 8.29 17.47 0.51
C ILE A 124 6.94 18.19 0.33
N ASN A 125 6.63 18.61 -0.90
CA ASN A 125 5.40 19.33 -1.27
C ASN A 125 4.51 18.54 -2.22
N ASN A 126 4.86 17.30 -2.54
CA ASN A 126 4.08 16.41 -3.40
C ASN A 126 4.33 14.97 -2.96
N ALA A 127 3.51 14.49 -2.03
CA ALA A 127 3.68 13.21 -1.36
C ALA A 127 2.34 12.55 -1.05
N GLY A 128 2.25 11.23 -1.19
CA GLY A 128 1.03 10.47 -0.97
C GLY A 128 1.33 9.11 -0.33
N ARG A 129 0.49 8.70 0.61
CA ARG A 129 0.46 7.36 1.21
C ARG A 129 -0.98 6.88 1.23
N THR A 130 -1.23 5.75 0.59
CA THR A 130 -2.57 5.18 0.43
C THR A 130 -2.55 3.71 0.82
N VAL A 131 -3.60 3.29 1.52
CA VAL A 131 -3.72 1.95 2.07
C VAL A 131 -5.17 1.49 1.97
N ILE A 132 -5.38 0.19 1.83
CA ILE A 132 -6.71 -0.42 1.91
C ILE A 132 -6.74 -1.34 3.11
N LEU A 133 -7.62 -1.04 4.07
CA LEU A 133 -7.75 -1.82 5.32
C LEU A 133 -8.85 -2.87 5.21
N HIS A 134 -8.57 -4.14 5.53
CA HIS A 134 -9.59 -5.21 5.61
C HIS A 134 -10.05 -5.54 7.03
N LYS A 135 -9.32 -5.07 8.04
CA LYS A 135 -9.67 -5.24 9.46
C LYS A 135 -9.48 -3.92 10.20
N ILE A 136 -10.44 -3.60 11.06
CA ILE A 136 -10.46 -2.38 11.87
C ILE A 136 -9.40 -2.52 12.99
N ALA A 137 -8.78 -1.41 13.37
CA ALA A 137 -7.92 -1.35 14.56
C ALA A 137 -8.78 -1.37 15.84
N GLU A 138 -8.40 -2.16 16.84
CA GLU A 138 -9.16 -2.33 18.08
C GLU A 138 -8.50 -1.59 19.24
N THR A 139 -7.18 -1.76 19.37
CA THR A 139 -6.37 -1.22 20.47
C THR A 139 -5.38 -0.18 19.98
N SER A 140 -4.81 -0.34 18.78
CA SER A 140 -3.80 0.56 18.25
C SER A 140 -3.98 0.86 16.77
N ASN A 141 -4.21 2.13 16.50
CA ASN A 141 -4.64 2.62 15.20
C ASN A 141 -3.50 3.02 14.25
N PHE A 142 -2.23 2.68 14.50
CA PHE A 142 -1.17 3.03 13.55
C PHE A 142 -1.28 2.20 12.27
N ILE A 143 -1.40 2.86 11.12
CA ILE A 143 -1.46 2.18 9.82
C ILE A 143 -0.06 2.09 9.21
N ASP A 144 0.66 3.21 9.21
CA ASP A 144 2.03 3.29 8.73
C ASP A 144 2.77 4.44 9.42
N GLY A 145 4.08 4.48 9.24
CA GLY A 145 4.90 5.60 9.66
C GLY A 145 6.37 5.30 9.61
N ASN A 146 7.16 6.07 10.33
CA ASN A 146 8.60 5.90 10.41
C ASN A 146 9.15 6.29 11.78
N ILE A 147 10.48 6.29 11.91
CA ILE A 147 11.18 6.66 13.14
C ILE A 147 11.00 8.13 13.54
N GLY A 148 10.73 9.02 12.59
CA GLY A 148 10.58 10.47 12.83
C GLY A 148 9.16 10.89 13.18
N GLY A 149 8.24 9.94 13.33
CA GLY A 149 6.86 10.19 13.73
C GLY A 149 6.00 10.84 12.64
N GLN A 150 6.36 10.68 11.35
CA GLN A 150 5.43 10.85 10.24
C GLN A 150 4.60 9.57 10.16
N HIS A 151 3.27 9.67 10.23
CA HIS A 151 2.39 8.51 10.30
C HIS A 151 0.98 8.80 9.83
N MET A 152 0.27 7.73 9.49
CA MET A 152 -1.17 7.74 9.30
C MET A 152 -1.82 6.83 10.37
N ARG A 153 -2.91 7.29 10.98
CA ARG A 153 -3.64 6.56 12.02
C ARG A 153 -5.07 6.28 11.56
N ALA A 154 -5.57 5.07 11.77
CA ALA A 154 -6.96 4.64 11.58
C ALA A 154 -7.87 5.16 12.72
N ALA A 155 -7.91 6.48 12.91
CA ALA A 155 -8.63 7.12 14.01
C ALA A 155 -9.09 8.53 13.67
N LEU A 156 -10.08 9.01 14.43
CA LEU A 156 -10.42 10.42 14.51
C LEU A 156 -9.33 11.16 15.30
N SER A 157 -8.40 11.82 14.61
CA SER A 157 -7.24 12.43 15.26
C SER A 157 -6.64 13.57 14.46
N THR A 158 -5.95 14.48 15.16
CA THR A 158 -5.01 15.44 14.57
C THR A 158 -3.63 14.84 14.32
N GLN A 159 -3.34 13.65 14.85
CA GLN A 159 -2.06 12.95 14.65
C GLN A 159 -2.04 12.21 13.31
N GLN A 160 -2.20 12.99 12.24
CA GLN A 160 -2.01 12.57 10.86
C GLN A 160 -0.91 13.46 10.29
N ARG A 161 0.20 12.86 9.85
CA ARG A 161 1.44 13.61 9.61
C ARG A 161 2.11 13.14 8.33
N ILE A 162 2.43 14.07 7.44
CA ILE A 162 3.07 13.80 6.16
C ILE A 162 4.00 14.97 5.79
N CYS A 163 5.28 14.66 5.59
CA CYS A 163 6.34 15.64 5.31
C CYS A 163 6.47 16.75 6.38
N ASN A 164 6.02 16.45 7.59
CA ASN A 164 6.11 17.29 8.78
C ASN A 164 5.99 16.42 10.05
N SER A 165 6.50 16.90 11.18
CA SER A 165 6.40 16.21 12.48
C SER A 165 5.33 16.83 13.41
N ILE A 166 4.55 17.78 12.90
CA ILE A 166 3.51 18.49 13.64
C ILE A 166 2.13 17.93 13.23
N ASN A 167 1.22 17.86 14.18
CA ASN A 167 -0.16 17.47 13.94
C ASN A 167 -0.86 18.40 12.93
N ILE A 168 -1.84 17.87 12.21
CA ILE A 168 -2.76 18.71 11.42
C ILE A 168 -3.64 19.57 12.35
N ASN A 169 -4.15 20.68 11.82
CA ASN A 169 -4.90 21.68 12.58
C ASN A 169 -6.29 21.22 13.08
N THR A 170 -6.87 20.14 12.55
CA THR A 170 -8.20 19.65 12.93
C THR A 170 -8.29 18.15 12.73
N ASN A 171 -9.08 17.45 13.55
CA ASN A 171 -9.26 16.00 13.46
C ASN A 171 -9.70 15.57 12.05
N ALA A 172 -9.12 14.50 11.52
CA ALA A 172 -9.62 13.79 10.34
C ALA A 172 -10.04 12.38 10.76
N ASP A 173 -11.18 11.90 10.27
CA ASP A 173 -11.71 10.58 10.63
C ASP A 173 -11.28 9.50 9.63
N LEU A 174 -10.32 8.69 10.05
CA LEU A 174 -9.83 7.54 9.30
C LEU A 174 -10.24 6.19 9.91
N ILE A 175 -11.29 6.14 10.74
CA ILE A 175 -11.80 4.89 11.34
C ILE A 175 -12.43 3.99 10.27
N GLY A 176 -12.31 2.68 10.46
CA GLY A 176 -13.02 1.65 9.69
C GLY A 176 -12.23 1.03 8.54
N ILE A 177 -12.82 0.03 7.89
CA ILE A 177 -12.25 -0.68 6.73
C ILE A 177 -12.26 0.18 5.45
N GLY A 178 -11.54 -0.26 4.43
CA GLY A 178 -11.48 0.35 3.10
C GLY A 178 -10.35 1.35 2.91
N LEU A 179 -10.41 2.11 1.81
CA LEU A 179 -9.34 3.04 1.45
C LEU A 179 -9.14 4.10 2.54
N LYS A 180 -7.89 4.29 2.96
CA LYS A 180 -7.40 5.44 3.71
C LYS A 180 -6.25 6.06 2.91
N SER A 181 -6.19 7.38 2.86
CA SER A 181 -5.13 8.07 2.14
C SER A 181 -4.78 9.38 2.83
N ILE A 182 -3.51 9.73 2.81
CA ILE A 182 -2.98 11.03 3.23
C ILE A 182 -2.08 11.55 2.10
N ASN A 183 -2.42 12.72 1.60
CA ASN A 183 -1.76 13.35 0.46
C ASN A 183 -1.38 14.78 0.80
N ARG A 184 -0.19 15.19 0.40
CA ARG A 184 0.31 16.55 0.47
C ARG A 184 0.49 17.06 -0.95
N ASP A 185 -0.24 18.11 -1.29
CA ASP A 185 -0.29 18.69 -2.63
C ASP A 185 0.56 19.95 -2.79
N SER A 186 0.86 20.57 -1.65
CA SER A 186 1.63 21.80 -1.57
C SER A 186 2.39 21.86 -0.24
N ASN A 187 3.12 22.96 -0.05
CA ASN A 187 3.76 23.27 1.22
C ASN A 187 2.76 23.42 2.39
N GLU A 188 1.47 23.68 2.13
CA GLU A 188 0.49 23.99 3.19
C GLU A 188 -0.68 23.01 3.26
N THR A 189 -1.07 22.41 2.13
CA THR A 189 -2.31 21.63 2.03
C THR A 189 -2.05 20.13 2.18
N ILE A 190 -2.81 19.51 3.08
CA ILE A 190 -2.91 18.06 3.23
C ILE A 190 -4.36 17.65 2.97
N ARG A 191 -4.58 16.68 2.07
CA ARG A 191 -5.88 16.03 1.85
C ARG A 191 -5.83 14.61 2.41
N LEU A 192 -6.77 14.30 3.30
CA LEU A 192 -6.98 12.95 3.79
C LEU A 192 -8.28 12.39 3.23
N TYR A 193 -8.30 11.09 2.97
CA TYR A 193 -9.47 10.41 2.46
C TYR A 193 -9.82 9.19 3.30
N ASN A 194 -11.10 9.03 3.57
CA ASN A 194 -11.69 7.78 4.07
C ASN A 194 -12.78 7.35 3.09
N LYS A 195 -12.47 6.34 2.27
CA LYS A 195 -13.30 5.92 1.13
C LYS A 195 -13.63 7.08 0.18
N LYS A 196 -14.82 7.69 0.32
CA LYS A 196 -15.33 8.80 -0.51
C LYS A 196 -15.22 10.16 0.18
N ASP A 197 -15.03 10.16 1.49
CA ASP A 197 -15.02 11.36 2.31
C ASP A 197 -13.64 11.99 2.29
N GLU A 198 -13.60 13.32 2.17
CA GLU A 198 -12.38 14.11 2.01
C GLU A 198 -12.26 15.11 3.17
N TYR A 199 -11.06 15.18 3.74
CA TYR A 199 -10.71 16.09 4.83
C TYR A 199 -9.52 16.95 4.38
N ILE A 200 -9.78 18.22 4.09
CA ILE A 200 -8.73 19.19 3.75
C ILE A 200 -8.20 19.83 5.03
N ARG A 201 -6.89 19.78 5.23
CA ARG A 201 -6.21 20.26 6.43
C ARG A 201 -5.02 21.12 6.04
N SER A 202 -4.61 22.00 6.94
CA SER A 202 -3.47 22.88 6.74
C SER A 202 -2.35 22.54 7.72
N SER A 203 -1.14 22.34 7.18
CA SER A 203 0.09 22.27 7.97
C SER A 203 1.30 22.47 7.07
N LEU A 204 2.21 23.35 7.48
CA LEU A 204 3.45 23.60 6.75
C LEU A 204 4.29 22.32 6.65
N SER A 205 4.72 22.01 5.44
CA SER A 205 5.76 21.02 5.18
C SER A 205 7.07 21.50 5.78
N SER A 206 7.86 20.60 6.37
CA SER A 206 9.14 20.98 6.98
C SER A 206 10.26 20.00 6.72
N THR A 207 9.98 18.70 6.67
CA THR A 207 11.03 17.69 6.51
C THR A 207 10.49 16.37 5.99
N ILE A 208 11.31 15.67 5.22
CA ILE A 208 11.18 14.23 5.02
C ILE A 208 12.17 13.56 5.97
N THR A 209 11.65 12.76 6.89
CA THR A 209 12.49 12.02 7.83
C THR A 209 13.35 11.00 7.06
N ASN A 210 14.65 11.00 7.32
CA ASN A 210 15.56 9.99 6.81
C ASN A 210 15.33 8.66 7.55
N GLY A 211 14.76 7.69 6.85
CA GLY A 211 14.49 6.36 7.37
C GLY A 211 13.44 5.63 6.54
N ASN A 212 13.41 4.30 6.67
CA ASN A 212 12.39 3.50 6.00
C ASN A 212 11.00 3.81 6.56
N TYR A 213 9.99 3.74 5.68
CA TYR A 213 8.61 3.65 6.12
C TYR A 213 8.26 2.20 6.50
N TRP A 214 7.46 2.08 7.54
CA TRP A 214 6.97 0.82 8.08
C TRP A 214 5.44 0.81 8.02
N LEU A 215 4.87 -0.36 7.76
CA LEU A 215 3.44 -0.60 7.91
C LEU A 215 3.17 -1.20 9.29
N LEU A 216 2.04 -0.85 9.87
CA LEU A 216 1.61 -1.26 11.21
C LEU A 216 2.58 -0.81 12.31
N ARG A 217 3.36 0.25 12.07
CA ARG A 217 4.28 0.83 13.05
C ARG A 217 4.58 2.29 12.75
N SER A 218 4.68 3.07 13.82
CA SER A 218 5.33 4.39 13.83
C SER A 218 6.14 4.48 15.11
N THR A 219 7.38 4.97 15.03
CA THR A 219 8.28 5.05 16.19
C THR A 219 8.37 3.72 16.97
N SER A 220 7.94 3.70 18.23
CA SER A 220 7.87 2.53 19.11
C SER A 220 6.46 1.96 19.26
N SER A 221 5.47 2.50 18.55
CA SER A 221 4.07 2.06 18.61
C SER A 221 3.72 1.18 17.40
N TYR A 222 2.95 0.12 17.66
CA TYR A 222 2.56 -0.88 16.67
C TYR A 222 1.06 -0.86 16.48
N GLY A 223 0.56 -1.04 15.25
CA GLY A 223 -0.85 -1.10 14.93
C GLY A 223 -1.44 -2.51 15.01
N ASP A 224 -2.77 -2.61 14.97
CA ASP A 224 -3.51 -3.88 14.92
C ASP A 224 -4.59 -3.94 13.81
N CYS A 225 -4.61 -2.96 12.90
CA CYS A 225 -5.43 -3.06 11.69
C CYS A 225 -4.91 -4.15 10.73
N GLY A 226 -5.74 -4.53 9.76
CA GLY A 226 -5.36 -5.45 8.67
C GLY A 226 -5.23 -4.71 7.35
N ILE A 227 -4.11 -4.89 6.64
CA ILE A 227 -3.77 -4.17 5.40
C ILE A 227 -3.79 -5.11 4.20
N SER A 228 -4.56 -4.75 3.17
CA SER A 228 -4.71 -5.49 1.92
C SER A 228 -3.85 -4.94 0.77
N ASN A 229 -3.60 -3.64 0.75
CA ASN A 229 -2.80 -2.98 -0.27
C ASN A 229 -2.16 -1.72 0.30
N TYR A 230 -0.96 -1.40 -0.17
CA TYR A 230 -0.23 -0.18 0.19
C TYR A 230 0.43 0.44 -1.04
N ILE A 231 0.40 1.77 -1.10
CA ILE A 231 1.01 2.60 -2.13
C ILE A 231 1.65 3.82 -1.46
N MET A 232 2.88 4.14 -1.82
CA MET A 232 3.54 5.39 -1.43
C MET A 232 4.29 6.00 -2.62
N GLY A 233 4.21 7.33 -2.75
CA GLY A 233 4.81 8.08 -3.85
C GLY A 233 4.42 9.55 -3.86
N ALA A 234 4.24 10.14 -5.05
CA ALA A 234 3.64 11.47 -5.19
C ALA A 234 2.17 11.49 -4.72
N SER A 235 1.63 12.69 -4.52
CA SER A 235 0.23 12.90 -4.16
C SER A 235 -0.72 12.33 -5.22
N LEU A 236 -1.76 11.63 -4.77
CA LEU A 236 -2.87 11.21 -5.63
C LEU A 236 -4.01 12.22 -5.55
N ASN A 237 -4.60 12.52 -6.69
CA ASN A 237 -5.82 13.33 -6.73
C ASN A 237 -7.07 12.49 -6.46
N ARG A 238 -8.20 13.16 -6.21
CA ARG A 238 -9.48 12.53 -5.90
C ARG A 238 -9.94 11.54 -6.97
N ASN A 239 -9.79 11.85 -8.25
CA ASN A 239 -10.19 10.97 -9.34
C ASN A 239 -9.34 9.70 -9.34
N GLN A 240 -8.03 9.82 -9.15
CA GLN A 240 -7.12 8.67 -9.03
C GLN A 240 -7.47 7.78 -7.84
N LEU A 241 -7.88 8.35 -6.70
CA LEU A 241 -8.32 7.56 -5.54
C LEU A 241 -9.65 6.84 -5.81
N ILE A 242 -10.59 7.46 -6.54
CA ILE A 242 -11.83 6.80 -6.97
C ILE A 242 -11.51 5.62 -7.89
N GLU A 243 -10.64 5.82 -8.88
CA GLU A 243 -10.23 4.78 -9.83
C GLU A 243 -9.47 3.65 -9.14
N LEU A 244 -8.61 3.95 -8.17
CA LEU A 244 -7.94 2.95 -7.34
C LEU A 244 -8.95 2.07 -6.60
N ARG A 245 -9.97 2.68 -5.97
CA ARG A 245 -11.02 1.94 -5.24
C ARG A 245 -11.82 1.06 -6.17
N THR A 246 -12.22 1.59 -7.33
CA THR A 246 -12.98 0.85 -8.34
C THR A 246 -12.18 -0.35 -8.86
N ALA A 247 -10.92 -0.13 -9.23
CA ALA A 247 -10.04 -1.18 -9.72
C ALA A 247 -9.77 -2.25 -8.65
N TYR A 248 -9.54 -1.84 -7.41
CA TYR A 248 -9.27 -2.76 -6.31
C TYR A 248 -10.50 -3.59 -5.91
N ASN A 249 -11.68 -2.98 -5.86
CA ASN A 249 -12.93 -3.69 -5.59
C ASN A 249 -13.22 -4.75 -6.67
N LYS A 250 -12.99 -4.41 -7.95
CA LYS A 250 -13.09 -5.37 -9.05
C LYS A 250 -12.10 -6.53 -8.91
N TYR A 251 -10.87 -6.21 -8.49
CA TYR A 251 -9.85 -7.21 -8.19
C TYR A 251 -10.30 -8.17 -7.08
N LEU A 252 -10.71 -7.65 -5.92
CA LEU A 252 -11.17 -8.47 -4.79
C LEU A 252 -12.31 -9.39 -5.18
N SER A 253 -13.34 -8.87 -5.87
CA SER A 253 -14.45 -9.70 -6.37
C SER A 253 -13.98 -10.83 -7.29
N SER A 254 -13.01 -10.55 -8.18
CA SER A 254 -12.54 -11.55 -9.15
C SER A 254 -11.77 -12.72 -8.53
N ILE A 255 -11.29 -12.55 -7.30
CA ILE A 255 -10.61 -13.60 -6.54
C ILE A 255 -11.48 -14.15 -5.40
N GLY A 256 -12.76 -13.77 -5.32
CA GLY A 256 -13.71 -14.26 -4.32
C GLY A 256 -13.65 -13.58 -2.95
N LEU A 257 -13.03 -12.40 -2.86
CA LEU A 257 -13.01 -11.57 -1.64
C LEU A 257 -14.10 -10.49 -1.70
N THR A 258 -14.55 -10.08 -0.51
CA THR A 258 -15.50 -8.96 -0.35
C THR A 258 -14.86 -7.65 -0.80
N PRO A 259 -15.51 -6.85 -1.67
CA PRO A 259 -15.09 -5.49 -1.98
C PRO A 259 -15.14 -4.60 -0.74
N ILE A 260 -14.02 -3.95 -0.42
CA ILE A 260 -13.88 -3.13 0.79
C ILE A 260 -13.34 -1.72 0.52
N ALA A 261 -12.79 -1.43 -0.66
CA ALA A 261 -12.05 -0.20 -0.96
C ALA A 261 -12.92 1.06 -1.01
#